data_AF-A0A7Y5UUJ2-F1
#
_entry.id   AF-A0A7Y5UUJ2-F1
#
_cell.length_a   1.000
_cell.length_b   1.000
_cell.length_c   1.000
_cell.angle_alpha   90.00
_cell.angle_beta   90.00
_cell.angle_gamma   90.00
#
_symmetry.space_group_name_H-M   'P 1'
#
loop_
_entity.id
_entity.type
_entity.pdbx_description
1 polymer ?
#
loop_
_entity_poly.entity_id
_entity_poly.type
_entity_poly.pdbx_seq_one_letter_code
_entity_poly.pdbx_strand_id
1 'polypeptide(L)'
;MKHKHDKRKSPKHDKTKKHSKHARDSKHADKHHHHEPAEACSERAPDHRDAELVLRLYDLRREPVMRESRKAIVKFLPRSYDDVAALLKPDHPDNAAWRQVSSYFEMAYSFARNGIVPADFLAENAGEGLLLFAKIAPYLEQLRADTAPTALRNAEWLVEHSEYAARRVEVFKARIAKQLASS
;
A
#
# COMPACT_ATOMS: atom_id res chain seq x y z
N MET A 1 -21.14 61.86 -9.76
CA MET A 1 -21.08 62.66 -8.52
C MET A 1 -22.35 62.42 -7.69
N LYS A 2 -22.17 62.04 -6.41
CA LYS A 2 -23.08 62.20 -5.24
C LYS A 2 -24.48 61.55 -5.30
N HIS A 3 -24.69 60.44 -4.56
CA HIS A 3 -25.35 60.37 -3.22
C HIS A 3 -26.89 60.41 -3.32
N LYS A 4 -27.70 59.66 -2.57
CA LYS A 4 -27.60 58.58 -1.55
C LYS A 4 -29.05 58.14 -1.28
N HIS A 5 -29.22 56.91 -0.79
CA HIS A 5 -30.22 56.40 0.18
C HIS A 5 -31.64 56.98 0.25
N ASP A 6 -32.68 56.12 0.32
CA ASP A 6 -33.11 55.46 1.57
C ASP A 6 -34.54 54.87 1.43
N LYS A 7 -34.73 53.61 1.82
CA LYS A 7 -36.06 52.97 1.88
C LYS A 7 -36.55 52.93 3.32
N ARG A 8 -37.68 53.59 3.54
CA ARG A 8 -38.48 53.64 4.77
C ARG A 8 -38.97 52.25 5.21
N LYS A 9 -38.83 51.93 6.51
CA LYS A 9 -39.93 51.77 7.51
C LYS A 9 -39.49 50.97 8.76
N SER A 10 -39.67 51.60 9.94
CA SER A 10 -39.65 51.04 11.31
C SER A 10 -41.01 50.40 11.70
N PRO A 11 -41.33 49.95 12.96
CA PRO A 11 -40.53 49.66 14.18
C PRO A 11 -40.90 48.34 14.94
N LYS A 12 -40.17 48.10 16.05
CA LYS A 12 -40.28 47.09 17.16
C LYS A 12 -41.63 47.16 17.90
N HIS A 13 -42.18 46.18 18.64
CA HIS A 13 -41.74 45.41 19.83
C HIS A 13 -42.82 44.33 20.12
N ASP A 14 -42.53 43.17 20.73
CA ASP A 14 -42.84 42.93 22.16
C ASP A 14 -42.14 41.67 22.72
N LYS A 15 -41.77 41.73 23.99
CA LYS A 15 -41.03 40.75 24.80
C LYS A 15 -41.96 40.11 25.83
N THR A 16 -41.91 38.79 25.99
CA THR A 16 -42.11 38.19 27.33
C THR A 16 -41.19 36.98 27.55
N LYS A 17 -40.30 37.14 28.53
CA LYS A 17 -39.42 36.13 29.16
C LYS A 17 -40.25 35.03 29.84
N LYS A 18 -39.72 33.80 29.88
CA LYS A 18 -39.59 33.05 31.14
C LYS A 18 -38.35 32.15 31.13
N HIS A 19 -37.59 32.27 32.21
CA HIS A 19 -36.35 31.58 32.51
C HIS A 19 -36.57 30.08 32.76
N SER A 20 -35.64 29.24 32.29
CA SER A 20 -35.15 28.13 33.11
C SER A 20 -33.66 27.91 32.85
N LYS A 21 -32.90 28.19 33.90
CA LYS A 21 -31.51 27.80 34.14
C LYS A 21 -31.46 26.28 34.14
N HIS A 22 -30.57 25.65 33.39
CA HIS A 22 -29.73 24.55 33.88
C HIS A 22 -28.46 24.52 33.05
N ALA A 23 -27.35 24.56 33.77
CA ALA A 23 -26.00 24.67 33.28
C ALA A 23 -25.29 23.34 33.51
N ARG A 24 -24.37 23.03 32.59
CA ARG A 24 -23.26 22.06 32.69
C ARG A 24 -23.67 20.60 32.58
N ASP A 25 -23.26 19.98 31.47
CA ASP A 25 -22.08 19.12 31.52
C ASP A 25 -21.42 19.02 30.14
N SER A 26 -20.29 19.72 30.02
CA SER A 26 -19.30 19.51 28.98
C SER A 26 -18.48 18.29 29.34
N LYS A 27 -18.63 17.19 28.59
CA LYS A 27 -17.62 16.13 28.44
C LYS A 27 -18.04 15.21 27.29
N HIS A 28 -17.78 15.64 26.07
CA HIS A 28 -17.44 14.69 25.01
C HIS A 28 -16.05 15.07 24.53
N ALA A 29 -15.09 14.38 25.13
CA ALA A 29 -13.69 14.47 24.80
C ALA A 29 -13.52 14.10 23.32
N ASP A 30 -12.84 15.00 22.64
CA ASP A 30 -12.11 14.78 21.41
C ASP A 30 -11.37 13.44 21.50
N LYS A 31 -11.90 12.41 20.84
CA LYS A 31 -11.16 11.18 20.61
C LYS A 31 -10.25 11.43 19.43
N HIS A 32 -9.14 12.11 19.69
CA HIS A 32 -7.95 11.94 18.89
C HIS A 32 -7.70 10.43 18.79
N HIS A 33 -7.99 9.86 17.62
CA HIS A 33 -7.46 8.56 17.24
C HIS A 33 -5.94 8.74 17.15
N HIS A 34 -5.25 8.50 18.28
CA HIS A 34 -3.86 8.16 18.25
C HIS A 34 -3.76 6.88 17.42
N HIS A 35 -3.30 7.02 16.17
CA HIS A 35 -2.71 5.89 15.47
C HIS A 35 -1.38 5.64 16.16
N GLU A 36 -1.43 4.77 17.16
CA GLU A 36 -0.24 4.17 17.76
C GLU A 36 0.60 3.60 16.60
N PRO A 37 1.92 3.81 16.57
CA PRO A 37 2.74 3.18 15.55
C PRO A 37 2.56 1.67 15.67
N ALA A 38 2.43 0.98 14.54
CA ALA A 38 2.39 -0.48 14.53
C ALA A 38 3.63 -1.00 15.27
N GLU A 39 3.46 -1.40 16.53
CA GLU A 39 4.42 -2.22 17.25
C GLU A 39 4.71 -3.46 16.40
N ALA A 40 5.97 -3.90 16.47
CA ALA A 40 6.63 -4.89 15.64
C ALA A 40 5.73 -5.98 15.03
N CYS A 41 6.05 -6.31 13.77
CA CYS A 41 5.64 -7.54 13.08
C CYS A 41 5.20 -8.64 14.04
N SER A 42 3.96 -9.13 13.93
CA SER A 42 3.39 -10.01 14.95
C SER A 42 4.31 -11.19 15.25
N GLU A 43 4.97 -11.14 16.41
CA GLU A 43 5.90 -12.18 16.90
C GLU A 43 5.16 -13.47 17.29
N ARG A 44 3.83 -13.49 17.13
CA ARG A 44 3.01 -14.68 17.36
C ARG A 44 3.33 -15.75 16.33
N ALA A 45 3.29 -17.00 16.78
CA ALA A 45 3.31 -18.14 15.87
C ALA A 45 2.10 -18.06 14.90
N PRO A 46 2.28 -18.43 13.61
CA PRO A 46 1.17 -18.59 12.69
C PRO A 46 0.16 -19.62 13.20
N ASP A 47 -1.13 -19.38 12.93
CA ASP A 47 -2.22 -20.30 13.27
C ASP A 47 -3.02 -20.74 12.02
N HIS A 48 -4.10 -21.49 12.25
CA HIS A 48 -4.94 -21.99 11.15
C HIS A 48 -5.56 -20.88 10.29
N ARG A 49 -5.82 -19.68 10.85
CA ARG A 49 -6.38 -18.55 10.10
C ARG A 49 -5.36 -17.96 9.15
N ASP A 50 -4.09 -17.91 9.55
CA ASP A 50 -3.00 -17.49 8.67
C ASP A 50 -2.82 -18.48 7.52
N ALA A 51 -2.88 -19.78 7.81
CA ALA A 51 -2.82 -20.83 6.80
C ALA A 51 -3.99 -20.70 5.80
N GLU A 52 -5.21 -20.48 6.28
CA GLU A 52 -6.38 -20.23 5.42
C GLU A 52 -6.21 -18.97 4.56
N LEU A 53 -5.66 -17.88 5.10
CA LEU A 53 -5.39 -16.66 4.35
C LEU A 53 -4.39 -16.95 3.21
N VAL A 54 -3.30 -17.65 3.49
CA VAL A 54 -2.30 -18.03 2.48
C VAL A 54 -2.92 -18.92 1.39
N LEU A 55 -3.75 -19.89 1.76
CA LEU A 55 -4.45 -20.75 0.80
C LEU A 55 -5.38 -19.94 -0.12
N ARG A 56 -6.10 -18.96 0.43
CA ARG A 56 -6.94 -18.05 -0.37
C ARG A 56 -6.10 -17.18 -1.32
N LEU A 57 -4.98 -16.64 -0.85
CA LEU A 57 -4.03 -15.92 -1.71
C LEU A 57 -3.48 -16.83 -2.83
N TYR A 58 -3.15 -18.07 -2.51
CA TYR A 58 -2.72 -19.04 -3.51
C TYR A 58 -3.81 -19.29 -4.56
N ASP A 59 -5.06 -19.46 -4.15
CA ASP A 59 -6.18 -19.65 -5.08
C ASP A 59 -6.37 -18.47 -6.03
N LEU A 60 -6.27 -17.24 -5.54
CA LEU A 60 -6.31 -16.04 -6.39
C LEU A 60 -5.13 -15.99 -7.38
N ARG A 61 -3.94 -16.45 -6.97
CA ARG A 61 -2.79 -16.60 -7.90
C ARG A 61 -3.01 -17.68 -8.95
N ARG A 62 -3.97 -18.58 -8.78
CA ARG A 62 -4.27 -19.61 -9.79
C ARG A 62 -5.26 -19.16 -10.85
N GLU A 63 -5.87 -17.99 -10.71
CA GLU A 63 -6.72 -17.41 -11.75
C GLU A 63 -5.91 -17.26 -13.06
N PRO A 64 -6.47 -17.64 -14.24
CA PRO A 64 -5.74 -17.62 -15.52
C PRO A 64 -5.04 -16.30 -15.86
N VAL A 65 -5.72 -15.16 -15.77
CA VAL A 65 -5.13 -13.84 -16.08
C VAL A 65 -3.99 -13.53 -15.11
N MET A 66 -4.18 -13.80 -13.83
CA MET A 66 -3.14 -13.62 -12.82
C MET A 66 -1.95 -14.56 -13.06
N ARG A 67 -2.17 -15.81 -13.49
CA ARG A 67 -1.12 -16.76 -13.84
C ARG A 67 -0.29 -16.28 -15.03
N GLU A 68 -0.92 -15.82 -16.11
CA GLU A 68 -0.18 -15.28 -17.25
C GLU A 68 0.55 -13.98 -16.91
N SER A 69 -0.08 -13.11 -16.12
CA SER A 69 0.56 -11.87 -15.65
C SER A 69 1.84 -12.14 -14.85
N ARG A 70 1.80 -13.11 -13.93
CA ARG A 70 3.00 -13.50 -13.18
C ARG A 70 4.07 -14.12 -14.07
N LYS A 71 3.72 -14.92 -15.08
CA LYS A 71 4.70 -15.43 -16.06
C LYS A 71 5.40 -14.28 -16.79
N ALA A 72 4.66 -13.27 -17.23
CA ALA A 72 5.24 -12.09 -17.88
C ALA A 72 6.21 -11.34 -16.94
N ILE A 73 5.77 -11.07 -15.71
CA ILE A 73 6.59 -10.35 -14.72
C ILE A 73 7.79 -11.17 -14.20
N VAL A 74 7.70 -12.50 -14.18
CA VAL A 74 8.85 -13.36 -13.90
C VAL A 74 9.89 -13.29 -15.02
N LYS A 75 9.46 -13.20 -16.28
CA LYS A 75 10.34 -13.06 -17.46
C LYS A 75 10.96 -11.66 -17.60
N PHE A 76 10.24 -10.62 -17.21
CA PHE A 76 10.73 -9.24 -17.27
C PHE A 76 12.04 -9.08 -16.48
N LEU A 77 13.12 -8.63 -17.12
CA LEU A 77 14.44 -8.53 -16.50
C LEU A 77 15.05 -7.17 -16.85
N PRO A 78 14.77 -6.11 -16.06
CA PRO A 78 15.22 -4.76 -16.40
C PRO A 78 16.74 -4.64 -16.29
N ARG A 79 17.38 -4.10 -17.32
CA ARG A 79 18.80 -3.75 -17.38
C ARG A 79 19.06 -2.30 -16.95
N SER A 80 18.05 -1.45 -17.09
CA SER A 80 18.08 -0.05 -16.66
C SER A 80 16.71 0.39 -16.14
N TYR A 81 16.65 1.63 -15.63
CA TYR A 81 15.36 2.24 -15.30
C TYR A 81 14.49 2.48 -16.54
N ASP A 82 15.07 2.73 -17.71
CA ASP A 82 14.29 2.95 -18.94
C ASP A 82 13.42 1.74 -19.29
N ASP A 83 13.88 0.52 -18.99
CA ASP A 83 13.08 -0.70 -19.15
C ASP A 83 11.86 -0.71 -18.20
N VAL A 84 12.05 -0.24 -16.97
CA VAL A 84 10.96 -0.09 -15.99
C VAL A 84 9.99 0.99 -16.46
N ALA A 85 10.49 2.16 -16.84
CA ALA A 85 9.69 3.26 -17.35
C ALA A 85 8.89 2.85 -18.60
N ALA A 86 9.49 2.07 -19.50
CA ALA A 86 8.82 1.50 -20.66
C ALA A 86 7.68 0.55 -20.26
N LEU A 87 7.91 -0.37 -19.32
CA LEU A 87 6.88 -1.29 -18.80
C LEU A 87 5.67 -0.54 -18.20
N LEU A 88 5.91 0.63 -17.59
CA LEU A 88 4.88 1.45 -16.96
C LEU A 88 4.01 2.22 -17.96
N LYS A 89 4.42 2.33 -19.24
CA LYS A 89 3.63 3.02 -20.25
C LYS A 89 2.32 2.27 -20.52
N PRO A 90 1.16 2.95 -20.66
CA PRO A 90 -0.13 2.29 -20.85
C PRO A 90 -0.23 1.39 -22.09
N ASP A 91 0.55 1.68 -23.13
CA ASP A 91 0.60 0.95 -24.41
C ASP A 91 1.58 -0.23 -24.39
N HIS A 92 2.40 -0.37 -23.34
CA HIS A 92 3.31 -1.50 -23.21
C HIS A 92 2.52 -2.82 -23.03
N PRO A 93 2.82 -3.90 -23.78
CA PRO A 93 2.04 -5.14 -23.74
C PRO A 93 1.95 -5.77 -22.34
N ASP A 94 3.01 -5.66 -21.56
CA ASP A 94 3.07 -6.19 -20.19
C ASP A 94 2.62 -5.19 -19.10
N ASN A 95 2.13 -3.99 -19.45
CA ASN A 95 1.69 -3.00 -18.46
C ASN A 95 0.54 -3.53 -17.59
N ALA A 96 -0.43 -4.20 -18.21
CA ALA A 96 -1.54 -4.81 -17.49
C ALA A 96 -1.05 -5.90 -16.53
N ALA A 97 -0.07 -6.70 -16.95
CA ALA A 97 0.56 -7.71 -16.10
C ALA A 97 1.29 -7.07 -14.91
N TRP A 98 2.02 -5.98 -15.13
CA TRP A 98 2.69 -5.23 -14.07
C TRP A 98 1.68 -4.73 -13.03
N ARG A 99 0.63 -4.04 -13.47
CA ARG A 99 -0.40 -3.51 -12.58
C ARG A 99 -1.09 -4.62 -11.80
N GLN A 100 -1.40 -5.73 -12.46
CA GLN A 100 -2.04 -6.88 -11.82
C GLN A 100 -1.16 -7.50 -10.73
N VAL A 101 0.11 -7.77 -11.04
CA VAL A 101 1.01 -8.46 -10.11
C VAL A 101 1.47 -7.56 -8.97
N SER A 102 1.90 -6.33 -9.27
CA SER A 102 2.38 -5.39 -8.25
C SER A 102 1.28 -5.04 -7.24
N SER A 103 0.07 -4.69 -7.70
CA SER A 103 -1.04 -4.34 -6.80
C SER A 103 -1.49 -5.52 -5.94
N TYR A 104 -1.52 -6.73 -6.50
CA TYR A 104 -1.87 -7.94 -5.77
C TYR A 104 -0.90 -8.22 -4.61
N PHE A 105 0.41 -8.17 -4.87
CA PHE A 105 1.39 -8.43 -3.82
C PHE A 105 1.49 -7.27 -2.82
N GLU A 106 1.36 -6.02 -3.25
CA GLU A 106 1.26 -4.89 -2.33
C GLU A 106 0.06 -5.00 -1.40
N MET A 107 -1.10 -5.45 -1.90
CA MET A 107 -2.26 -5.76 -1.05
C MET A 107 -1.92 -6.88 -0.07
N ALA A 108 -1.37 -8.01 -0.53
CA ALA A 108 -1.03 -9.13 0.35
C ALA A 108 -0.04 -8.72 1.45
N TYR A 109 1.04 -8.02 1.11
CA TYR A 109 2.05 -7.56 2.07
C TYR A 109 1.53 -6.50 3.04
N SER A 110 0.48 -5.76 2.66
CA SER A 110 -0.20 -4.87 3.60
C SER A 110 -0.76 -5.64 4.81
N PHE A 111 -1.10 -6.92 4.66
CA PHE A 111 -1.62 -7.72 5.79
C PHE A 111 -0.55 -7.94 6.86
N ALA A 112 0.69 -8.25 6.47
CA ALA A 112 1.80 -8.35 7.41
C ALA A 112 2.12 -6.99 8.05
N ARG A 113 2.17 -5.92 7.24
CA ARG A 113 2.41 -4.55 7.73
C ARG A 113 1.39 -4.08 8.77
N ASN A 114 0.16 -4.59 8.71
CA ASN A 114 -0.91 -4.27 9.66
C ASN A 114 -1.08 -5.35 10.76
N GLY A 115 -0.12 -6.26 10.93
CA GLY A 115 -0.15 -7.27 12.00
C GLY A 115 -1.21 -8.37 11.83
N ILE A 116 -1.81 -8.50 10.65
CA ILE A 116 -2.86 -9.50 10.37
C ILE A 116 -2.25 -10.91 10.29
N VAL A 117 -1.10 -11.03 9.63
CA VAL A 117 -0.37 -12.29 9.42
C VAL A 117 1.11 -12.09 9.78
N PRO A 118 1.79 -13.07 10.42
CA PRO A 118 3.22 -12.95 10.70
C PRO A 118 4.03 -12.73 9.42
N ALA A 119 4.97 -11.78 9.43
CA ALA A 119 5.66 -11.35 8.21
C ALA A 119 6.47 -12.48 7.56
N ASP A 120 7.26 -13.23 8.35
CA ASP A 120 8.05 -14.35 7.85
C ASP A 120 7.15 -15.42 7.20
N PHE A 121 6.00 -15.72 7.83
CA PHE A 121 5.05 -16.70 7.31
C PHE A 121 4.39 -16.23 5.99
N LEU A 122 4.07 -14.95 5.86
CA LEU A 122 3.60 -14.43 4.59
C LEU A 122 4.72 -14.43 3.53
N ALA A 123 5.94 -14.03 3.91
CA ALA A 123 7.08 -13.90 3.02
C ALA A 123 7.48 -15.24 2.38
N GLU A 124 7.47 -16.34 3.14
CA GLU A 124 7.77 -17.68 2.62
C GLU A 124 6.74 -18.19 1.60
N ASN A 125 5.48 -17.75 1.71
CA ASN A 125 4.40 -18.19 0.84
C ASN A 125 4.15 -17.26 -0.37
N ALA A 126 4.66 -16.02 -0.34
CA ALA A 126 4.42 -14.98 -1.34
C ALA A 126 5.69 -14.53 -2.09
N GLY A 127 6.63 -15.44 -2.35
CA GLY A 127 7.96 -15.09 -2.90
C GLY A 127 8.01 -14.45 -4.30
N GLU A 128 6.99 -14.58 -5.15
CA GLU A 128 6.98 -13.91 -6.48
C GLU A 128 6.90 -12.38 -6.37
N GLY A 129 6.22 -11.84 -5.34
CA GLY A 129 6.24 -10.41 -5.06
C GLY A 129 7.61 -9.92 -4.56
N LEU A 130 8.33 -10.74 -3.79
CA LEU A 130 9.71 -10.44 -3.38
C LEU A 130 10.68 -10.48 -4.56
N LEU A 131 10.46 -11.38 -5.54
CA LEU A 131 11.21 -11.37 -6.78
C LEU A 131 10.96 -10.10 -7.60
N LEU A 132 9.69 -9.67 -7.69
CA LEU A 132 9.35 -8.39 -8.33
C LEU A 132 10.05 -7.23 -7.63
N PHE A 133 9.96 -7.16 -6.30
CA PHE A 133 10.65 -6.14 -5.52
C PHE A 133 12.16 -6.17 -5.76
N ALA A 134 12.80 -7.34 -5.77
CA ALA A 134 14.24 -7.47 -6.02
C ALA A 134 14.68 -6.90 -7.40
N LYS A 135 13.84 -7.01 -8.43
CA LYS A 135 14.11 -6.42 -9.76
C LYS A 135 14.01 -4.90 -9.77
N ILE A 136 13.17 -4.33 -8.90
CA ILE A 136 12.82 -2.91 -8.88
C ILE A 136 13.57 -2.13 -7.80
N ALA A 137 14.06 -2.81 -6.75
CA ALA A 137 14.78 -2.20 -5.63
C ALA A 137 15.92 -1.26 -6.07
N PRO A 138 16.75 -1.57 -7.10
CA PRO A 138 17.78 -0.65 -7.58
C PRO A 138 17.24 0.67 -8.14
N TYR A 139 15.97 0.71 -8.50
CA TYR A 139 15.30 1.83 -9.17
C TYR A 139 14.16 2.43 -8.34
N LEU A 140 14.01 2.03 -7.08
CA LEU A 140 12.83 2.31 -6.28
C LEU A 140 12.63 3.81 -6.01
N GLU A 141 13.72 4.55 -5.80
CA GLU A 141 13.69 6.01 -5.63
C GLU A 141 13.15 6.70 -6.89
N GLN A 142 13.71 6.37 -8.05
CA GLN A 142 13.30 6.97 -9.32
C GLN A 142 11.86 6.58 -9.70
N LEU A 143 11.49 5.31 -9.48
CA LEU A 143 10.11 4.84 -9.65
C LEU A 143 9.12 5.69 -8.82
N ARG A 144 9.45 5.96 -7.56
CA ARG A 144 8.60 6.74 -6.65
C ARG A 144 8.47 8.20 -7.06
N ALA A 145 9.55 8.78 -7.59
CA ALA A 145 9.54 10.13 -8.14
C ALA A 145 8.61 10.25 -9.36
N ASP A 146 8.62 9.24 -10.25
CA ASP A 146 7.85 9.28 -11.51
C ASP A 146 6.39 8.80 -11.36
N THR A 147 6.09 8.00 -10.35
CA THR A 147 4.76 7.39 -10.18
C THR A 147 4.04 7.86 -8.92
N ALA A 148 4.43 7.32 -7.76
CA ALA A 148 3.87 7.68 -6.47
C ALA A 148 4.88 7.37 -5.36
N PRO A 149 4.99 8.23 -4.32
CA PRO A 149 5.88 7.99 -3.17
C PRO A 149 5.63 6.65 -2.46
N THR A 150 4.43 6.08 -2.62
CA THR A 150 4.01 4.83 -1.96
C THR A 150 4.27 3.58 -2.80
N ALA A 151 4.88 3.70 -3.99
CA ALA A 151 5.15 2.55 -4.85
C ALA A 151 6.01 1.50 -4.10
N LEU A 152 5.55 0.25 -4.13
CA LEU A 152 6.16 -0.93 -3.51
C LEU A 152 6.50 -0.79 -2.01
N ARG A 153 5.81 0.11 -1.28
CA ARG A 153 6.12 0.37 0.14
C ARG A 153 5.88 -0.84 1.04
N ASN A 154 4.90 -1.70 0.73
CA ASN A 154 4.59 -2.84 1.59
C ASN A 154 5.60 -3.97 1.36
N ALA A 155 6.06 -4.16 0.12
CA ALA A 155 7.17 -5.06 -0.18
C ALA A 155 8.48 -4.59 0.48
N GLU A 156 8.80 -3.30 0.40
CA GLU A 156 9.97 -2.72 1.09
C GLU A 156 9.88 -2.93 2.61
N TRP A 157 8.74 -2.56 3.21
CA TRP A 157 8.50 -2.78 4.63
C TRP A 157 8.67 -4.25 5.03
N LEU A 158 8.14 -5.18 4.22
CA LEU A 158 8.27 -6.60 4.50
C LEU A 158 9.74 -7.04 4.50
N VAL A 159 10.54 -6.57 3.54
CA VAL A 159 11.98 -6.87 3.47
C VAL A 159 12.74 -6.32 4.67
N GLU A 160 12.36 -5.15 5.18
CA GLU A 160 12.97 -4.53 6.37
C GLU A 160 12.60 -5.24 7.68
N HIS A 161 11.43 -5.88 7.75
CA HIS A 161 10.84 -6.41 9.00
C HIS A 161 10.69 -7.94 9.02
N SER A 162 11.18 -8.65 8.00
CA SER A 162 11.18 -10.11 7.91
C SER A 162 12.58 -10.61 7.54
N GLU A 163 13.22 -11.37 8.45
CA GLU A 163 14.51 -11.99 8.18
C GLU A 163 14.44 -12.96 7.01
N TYR A 164 13.30 -13.64 6.85
CA TYR A 164 13.06 -14.48 5.69
C TYR A 164 13.04 -13.66 4.40
N ALA A 165 12.24 -12.59 4.34
CA ALA A 165 12.10 -11.74 3.16
C ALA A 165 13.45 -11.13 2.75
N ALA A 166 14.20 -10.57 3.72
CA ALA A 166 15.53 -10.01 3.50
C ALA A 166 16.47 -11.03 2.83
N ARG A 167 16.60 -12.23 3.43
CA ARG A 167 17.45 -13.30 2.87
C ARG A 167 17.00 -13.72 1.46
N ARG A 168 15.70 -13.82 1.21
CA ARG A 168 15.19 -14.22 -0.11
C ARG A 168 15.44 -13.18 -1.17
N VAL A 169 15.30 -11.89 -0.85
CA VAL A 169 15.58 -10.81 -1.80
C VAL A 169 17.05 -10.81 -2.20
N GLU A 170 17.98 -11.03 -1.27
CA GLU A 170 19.41 -11.13 -1.61
C GLU A 170 19.70 -12.33 -2.53
N VAL A 171 19.07 -13.49 -2.29
CA VAL A 171 19.15 -14.63 -3.21
C VAL A 171 18.61 -14.28 -4.60
N PHE A 172 17.49 -13.55 -4.68
CA PHE A 172 16.95 -13.11 -5.97
C PHE A 172 17.85 -12.11 -6.68
N LYS A 173 18.40 -11.12 -5.97
CA LYS A 173 19.36 -10.15 -6.53
C LYS A 173 20.58 -10.87 -7.12
N ALA A 174 21.17 -11.81 -6.39
CA ALA A 174 22.30 -12.61 -6.88
C ALA A 174 21.94 -13.40 -8.15
N ARG A 175 20.75 -14.01 -8.19
CA ARG A 175 20.26 -14.73 -9.38
C ARG A 175 20.03 -13.79 -10.56
N ILE A 176 19.42 -12.63 -10.34
CA ILE A 176 19.16 -11.61 -11.35
C ILE A 176 20.49 -11.12 -11.95
N ALA A 177 21.47 -10.79 -11.10
CA ALA A 177 22.79 -10.37 -11.54
C ALA A 177 23.47 -11.43 -12.44
N LYS A 178 23.40 -12.71 -12.05
CA LYS A 178 23.92 -13.81 -12.87
C LYS A 178 23.20 -13.94 -14.22
N GLN A 179 21.87 -13.80 -14.24
CA GLN A 179 21.08 -13.87 -15.48
C GLN A 179 21.45 -12.71 -16.43
N LEU A 180 21.57 -11.49 -15.90
CA LEU A 180 21.97 -10.31 -16.65
C LEU A 180 23.38 -10.44 -17.24
N ALA A 181 24.33 -11.00 -16.49
CA ALA A 181 25.70 -11.23 -16.97
C ALA A 181 25.79 -12.33 -18.06
N SER A 182 24.77 -13.18 -18.19
CA SER A 182 24.75 -14.29 -19.14
C SER A 182 23.87 -14.03 -20.39
N SER A 183 23.31 -12.82 -20.51
CA SER A 183 22.32 -12.46 -21.55
C SER A 183 22.78 -11.30 -22.42
#